data_AF-A0A6S6QUT2-F1
#
_entry.id   AF-A0A6S6QUT2-F1
#
_cell.length_a   1.000
_cell.length_b   1.000
_cell.length_c   1.000
_cell.angle_alpha   90.00
_cell.angle_beta   90.00
_cell.angle_gamma   90.00
#
_symmetry.space_group_name_H-M   'P 1'
#
loop_
_entity.id
_entity.type
_entity.pdbx_description
1 polymer ?
#
loop_
_entity_poly.entity_id
_entity_poly.type
_entity_poly.pdbx_seq_one_letter_code
_entity_poly.pdbx_strand_id
1 'polypeptide(L)' 'MNEQLKVEYLLNDITIIRNMSQFELAALLLDEGVLLLSVNNDKICHIRKRKRKK' A
#
# COMPACT_ATOMS: atom_id res chain seq x y z
N MET A 1 -3.65 1.60 -20.77
CA MET A 1 -2.91 0.77 -19.81
C MET A 1 -3.73 0.71 -18.53
N ASN A 2 -4.20 -0.46 -18.11
CA ASN A 2 -4.93 -0.61 -16.84
C ASN A 2 -3.93 -1.01 -15.75
N GLU A 3 -3.22 -0.01 -15.24
CA GLU A 3 -2.35 -0.22 -14.08
C GLU A 3 -3.22 -0.27 -12.82
N GLN A 4 -3.28 -1.44 -12.19
CA GLN A 4 -3.91 -1.58 -10.89
C GLN A 4 -2.91 -1.18 -9.80
N LEU A 5 -3.33 -0.27 -8.93
CA LEU A 5 -2.57 0.19 -7.77
C LEU A 5 -2.90 -0.68 -6.57
N LYS A 6 -1.87 -1.18 -5.87
CA LYS A 6 -2.06 -1.83 -4.59
C LYS A 6 -2.08 -0.78 -3.50
N VAL A 7 -3.25 -0.55 -2.91
CA VAL A 7 -3.46 0.51 -1.92
C VAL A 7 -3.74 -0.12 -0.56
N GLU A 8 -3.11 0.45 0.46
CA GLU A 8 -3.36 0.19 1.87
C GLU A 8 -3.91 1.46 2.51
N TYR A 9 -5.06 1.35 3.15
CA TYR A 9 -5.74 2.47 3.81
C TYR A 9 -6.44 2.00 5.07
N LEU A 10 -6.80 2.94 5.93
CA LEU A 10 -7.41 2.71 7.21
C LEU A 10 -8.81 3.34 7.18
N LEU A 11 -9.82 2.52 7.48
CA LEU A 11 -11.23 2.90 7.52
C LEU A 11 -11.79 2.42 8.86
N ASN A 12 -12.20 3.35 9.73
CA ASN A 12 -12.73 3.04 11.07
C ASN A 12 -11.82 2.08 11.87
N ASP A 13 -10.53 2.40 11.98
CA ASP A 13 -9.50 1.59 12.67
C ASP A 13 -9.21 0.21 12.04
N ILE A 14 -9.76 -0.08 10.86
CA ILE A 14 -9.49 -1.32 10.12
C ILE A 14 -8.56 -1.01 8.96
N THR A 15 -7.41 -1.70 8.93
CA THR A 15 -6.50 -1.68 7.79
C THR A 15 -7.05 -2.53 6.65
N ILE A 16 -7.27 -1.91 5.50
CA ILE A 16 -7.75 -2.56 4.27
C ILE A 16 -6.66 -2.49 3.22
N ILE A 17 -6.37 -3.63 2.59
CA ILE A 17 -5.45 -3.74 1.46
C ILE A 17 -6.26 -4.16 0.24
N ARG A 18 -6.27 -3.33 -0.80
CA ARG A 18 -7.04 -3.58 -2.02
C ARG A 18 -6.29 -3.12 -3.25
N ASN A 19 -6.39 -3.90 -4.33
CA ASN A 19 -5.98 -3.46 -5.65
C ASN A 19 -7.12 -2.64 -6.28
N MET A 20 -6.82 -1.44 -6.75
CA MET A 20 -7.81 -0.52 -7.32
C MET A 20 -7.20 0.32 -8.45
N SER A 21 -8.05 0.83 -9.32
CA SER A 21 -7.65 1.78 -10.37
C SER A 21 -7.37 3.18 -9.80
N GLN A 22 -6.73 4.04 -10.59
CA GLN A 22 -6.53 5.44 -10.23
C GLN A 22 -7.85 6.19 -9.95
N PHE A 23 -8.91 5.88 -10.70
CA PHE A 23 -10.23 6.49 -10.49
C PHE A 23 -10.88 6.06 -9.17
N GLU A 24 -10.76 4.78 -8.82
CA GLU A 24 -11.24 4.28 -7.52
C GLU A 24 -10.45 4.87 -6.35
N LEU A 25 -9.12 5.01 -6.49
CA LEU A 25 -8.30 5.68 -5.49
C LEU A 25 -8.69 7.16 -5.33
N ALA A 26 -8.92 7.87 -6.43
CA ALA A 26 -9.38 9.26 -6.38
C ALA A 26 -10.73 9.39 -5.68
N ALA A 27 -11.67 8.48 -5.94
CA ALA A 27 -12.96 8.45 -5.25
C ALA A 27 -12.80 8.20 -3.74
N LEU A 28 -11.89 7.30 -3.37
CA LEU A 28 -11.59 6.96 -1.98
C LEU A 28 -10.90 8.09 -1.20
N LEU A 29 -10.12 8.93 -1.88
CA LEU A 29 -9.49 10.13 -1.29
C LEU A 29 -10.46 11.30 -1.07
N LEU A 30 -11.64 11.26 -1.68
CA LEU A 30 -12.70 12.25 -1.41
C LEU A 30 -13.44 11.96 -0.09
N ASP A 31 -13.25 10.78 0.48
CA ASP A 31 -13.94 10.33 1.68
C ASP A 31 -13.15 10.78 2.94
N GLU A 32 -13.73 11.66 3.76
CA GLU A 32 -13.05 12.26 4.92
C GLU A 32 -12.70 11.24 6.02
N GLY A 33 -13.33 10.06 6.00
CA GLY A 33 -13.10 8.98 6.96
C GLY A 33 -11.96 8.03 6.61
N VAL A 34 -11.22 8.28 5.53
CA VAL A 34 -10.19 7.37 5.01
C VAL A 34 -8.79 7.95 5.21
N LEU A 35 -7.94 7.19 5.91
CA LEU A 35 -6.52 7.51 6.03
C LEU A 35 -5.72 6.61 5.08
N LEU A 36 -5.10 7.20 4.05
CA LEU A 36 -4.23 6.48 3.13
C LEU A 36 -2.90 6.14 3.81
N LEU A 37 -2.50 4.86 3.81
CA LEU A 37 -1.27 4.40 4.43
C LEU A 37 -0.16 4.17 3.40
N SER A 38 -0.45 3.43 2.33
CA SER A 38 0.55 3.18 1.28
C SER A 38 -0.09 2.90 -0.08
N VAL A 39 0.63 3.25 -1.15
CA VAL A 39 0.26 2.95 -2.54
C VAL A 39 1.48 2.34 -3.21
N ASN A 40 1.31 1.16 -3.81
CA ASN A 40 2.37 0.41 -4.51
C ASN A 40 3.63 0.24 -3.65
N ASN A 41 3.45 -0.14 -2.38
CA ASN A 41 4.57 -0.33 -1.48
C ASN A 41 5.36 -1.59 -1.87
N ASP A 42 6.51 -1.39 -2.53
CA ASP A 42 7.48 -2.45 -2.75
C ASP A 42 8.07 -2.86 -1.42
N LYS A 43 7.75 -4.08 -0.96
CA LYS A 43 8.32 -4.62 0.27
C LYS A 43 9.84 -4.75 0.10
N ILE A 44 10.59 -3.79 0.61
CA ILE A 44 12.05 -3.85 0.64
C ILE A 44 12.45 -4.92 1.67
N CYS A 45 12.55 -6.17 1.23
CA CYS A 45 13.12 -7.26 2.01
C CYS A 45 14.60 -6.97 2.30
N HIS A 46 14.90 -6.49 3.50
CA HIS A 46 16.26 -6.34 3.97
C HIS A 46 16.88 -7.72 4.24
N ILE A 47 17.58 -8.26 3.23
CA ILE A 47 18.36 -9.48 3.40
C ILE A 47 19.60 -9.14 4.24
N ARG A 48 19.61 -9.53 5.52
CA ARG A 48 20.81 -9.47 6.36
C ARG A 48 21.88 -10.39 5.76
N LYS A 49 22.93 -9.81 5.16
CA LYS A 49 24.11 -10.58 4.73
C LYS A 49 24.77 -11.21 5.97
N ARG A 50 24.73 -12.54 6.06
CA ARG A 50 25.47 -13.28 7.09
C ARG A 50 26.97 -13.04 6.85
N LYS A 51 27.67 -12.40 7.80
CA LYS A 51 29.14 -12.33 7.77
C LYS A 51 29.69 -13.76 7.86
N ARG A 52 30.35 -14.25 6.80
CA ARG A 52 31.17 -15.46 6.86
C ARG A 52 32.29 -15.19 7.86
N LYS A 53 32.32 -15.92 8.98
CA LYS A 53 33.50 -15.96 9.85
C LYS A 53 34.62 -16.61 9.04
N LYS A 54 35.72 -15.87 8.84
CA LYS A 54 37.00 -16.43 8.37
C LYS A 54 37.65 -17.20 9.50
#